data_AF-A0A1Q9EB30-F1
#
_entry.id   AF-A0A1Q9EB30-F1
#
_cell.length_a   1.000
_cell.length_b   1.000
_cell.length_c   1.000
_cell.angle_alpha   90.00
_cell.angle_beta   90.00
_cell.angle_gamma   90.00
#
_symmetry.space_group_name_H-M   'P 1'
#
loop_
_entity.id
_entity.type
_entity.pdbx_description
1 polymer ?
#
loop_
_entity_poly.entity_id
_entity_poly.type
_entity_poly.pdbx_seq_one_letter_code
_entity_poly.pdbx_strand_id
1 'polypeptide(L)'
;MDLVNFAATDVEEALRLSFGGNEVLGAPSPVPVAPALRCTMLLSSLFFSVFLAVILLRMSRFVASVREVAAACIEARLVKATEALSLVPVIAILMIGTRLRAVQLAGNALGAPPIWAQLCMYGATLACFVRFIADVSSVRHSDSEVQDTITTAMIGVRHTATAFLFLCCGAIVLSTVTMQAQTGISEPLGPSMHCTLALVLSYLAESGIREIVAAPRKSRKMEDPPYGAVSPISSPDLEEDPLVLPTRTSLQFPPMLCVLLVAILLRAVQLQLETRPWAAFAMYTTTVATIAQAARSIYAAIHNQELPKTSLLGDEAAGPAFSPNGALDRQSLGVFWAATTCCIYVGTVVVLLSVAAMESKGPSPEVASSPPLSTAMKCVMTLTVVYYLAYLALVVGNFMRHTMGSWAVNSAGGVQRSLAFAPMLCVMMIGCRLRAMQIGVRDPPYWAQCSMMVATAAVLIQVKCSLVSESELITEKLNDRDVATKLAVLLILALRYVASAVLFLSVAALMVSVAWMQPVLAL
;
A
#
# COMPACT_ATOMS: atom_id res chain seq x y z
N MET A 1 37.15 -10.52 1.23
CA MET A 1 36.00 -10.96 2.07
C MET A 1 36.25 -10.63 3.54
N ASP A 2 37.49 -10.65 4.02
CA ASP A 2 37.80 -10.45 5.45
C ASP A 2 37.65 -9.00 5.95
N LEU A 3 37.88 -7.97 5.11
CA LEU A 3 37.64 -6.57 5.51
C LEU A 3 36.14 -6.23 5.64
N VAL A 4 35.28 -6.86 4.83
CA VAL A 4 33.83 -6.70 4.92
C VAL A 4 33.30 -7.41 6.16
N ASN A 5 33.85 -8.59 6.49
CA ASN A 5 33.52 -9.34 7.70
C ASN A 5 33.99 -8.63 8.98
N PHE A 6 35.12 -7.91 8.95
CA PHE A 6 35.65 -7.15 10.09
C PHE A 6 34.84 -5.87 10.38
N ALA A 7 34.49 -5.10 9.34
CA ALA A 7 33.61 -3.94 9.49
C ALA A 7 32.17 -4.34 9.90
N ALA A 8 31.74 -5.52 9.44
CA ALA A 8 30.50 -6.18 9.84
C ALA A 8 30.46 -6.46 11.36
N THR A 9 31.53 -7.05 11.92
CA THR A 9 31.58 -7.43 13.34
C THR A 9 31.65 -6.22 14.28
N ASP A 10 32.39 -5.17 13.93
CA ASP A 10 32.50 -3.97 14.78
C ASP A 10 31.19 -3.17 14.82
N VAL A 11 30.49 -3.09 13.68
CA VAL A 11 29.15 -2.48 13.60
C VAL A 11 28.13 -3.34 14.34
N GLU A 12 28.22 -4.67 14.24
CA GLU A 12 27.39 -5.62 14.97
C GLU A 12 27.56 -5.49 16.49
N GLU A 13 28.79 -5.29 16.98
CA GLU A 13 29.09 -5.10 18.40
C GLU A 13 28.63 -3.72 18.91
N ALA A 14 28.85 -2.66 18.14
CA ALA A 14 28.35 -1.32 18.45
C ALA A 14 26.81 -1.22 18.45
N LEU A 15 26.12 -1.97 17.58
CA LEU A 15 24.65 -2.10 17.56
C LEU A 15 24.13 -2.98 18.69
N ARG A 16 24.83 -4.07 19.04
CA ARG A 16 24.52 -4.85 20.26
C ARG A 16 24.60 -3.98 21.50
N LEU A 17 25.58 -3.08 21.60
CA LEU A 17 25.71 -2.14 22.71
C LEU A 17 24.66 -1.01 22.69
N SER A 18 24.24 -0.53 21.51
CA SER A 18 23.23 0.54 21.39
C SER A 18 21.78 0.06 21.53
N PHE A 19 21.49 -1.19 21.18
CA PHE A 19 20.12 -1.75 21.18
C PHE A 19 19.91 -2.92 22.16
N GLY A 20 20.97 -3.59 22.58
CA GLY A 20 21.00 -4.50 23.72
C GLY A 20 21.54 -3.75 24.93
N GLY A 21 20.67 -2.95 25.56
CA GLY A 21 21.01 -2.34 26.85
C GLY A 21 21.42 -3.43 27.84
N ASN A 22 22.54 -3.18 28.54
CA ASN A 22 23.10 -4.02 29.59
C ASN A 22 22.02 -4.80 30.35
N GLU A 23 22.17 -6.12 30.38
CA GLU A 23 21.52 -6.98 31.37
C GLU A 23 21.97 -6.53 32.78
N VAL A 24 21.26 -5.58 33.36
CA VAL A 24 21.34 -5.28 34.78
C VAL A 24 20.55 -6.37 35.50
N LEU A 25 21.27 -7.21 36.25
CA LEU A 25 20.72 -8.26 37.09
C LEU A 25 19.47 -7.81 37.86
N GLY A 26 18.36 -8.53 37.67
CA GLY A 26 17.32 -8.66 38.70
C GLY A 26 15.99 -7.90 38.53
N ALA A 27 15.77 -7.15 37.44
CA ALA A 27 14.45 -6.58 37.15
C ALA A 27 13.80 -7.25 35.92
N PRO A 28 12.49 -7.53 35.89
CA PRO A 28 11.82 -8.02 34.69
C PRO A 28 11.92 -6.95 33.61
N SER A 29 12.87 -7.13 32.68
CA SER A 29 13.11 -6.16 31.62
C SER A 29 11.94 -6.22 30.61
N PRO A 30 11.47 -5.07 30.12
CA PRO A 30 10.39 -5.05 29.13
C PRO A 30 10.88 -5.72 27.84
N VAL A 31 10.16 -6.76 27.37
CA VAL A 31 10.50 -7.48 26.14
C VAL A 31 10.74 -6.48 25.01
N PRO A 32 11.97 -6.38 24.45
CA PRO A 32 12.30 -5.33 23.51
C PRO A 32 11.41 -5.43 22.26
N VAL A 33 10.98 -4.28 21.74
CA VAL A 33 10.22 -4.23 20.49
C VAL A 33 11.12 -4.69 19.35
N ALA A 34 10.71 -5.74 18.65
CA ALA A 34 11.52 -6.30 17.58
C ALA A 34 11.79 -5.29 16.45
N PRO A 35 12.95 -5.39 15.78
CA PRO A 35 13.35 -4.49 14.70
C PRO A 35 12.29 -4.30 13.61
N ALA A 36 11.70 -5.40 13.12
CA ALA A 36 10.65 -5.36 12.09
C ALA A 36 9.43 -4.52 12.50
N LEU A 37 9.04 -4.56 13.78
CA LEU A 37 7.93 -3.75 14.29
C LEU A 37 8.32 -2.27 14.41
N ARG A 38 9.54 -1.97 14.88
CA ARG A 38 10.04 -0.58 14.94
C ARG A 38 10.08 0.06 13.55
N CYS A 39 10.62 -0.65 12.56
CA CYS A 39 10.64 -0.20 11.17
C CYS A 39 9.21 0.01 10.63
N THR A 40 8.32 -0.95 10.86
CA THR A 40 6.90 -0.84 10.46
C THR A 40 6.22 0.37 11.10
N MET A 41 6.48 0.64 12.39
CA MET A 41 5.98 1.81 13.09
C MET A 41 6.49 3.11 12.44
N LEU A 42 7.79 3.23 12.18
CA LEU A 42 8.37 4.41 11.53
C LEU A 42 7.83 4.63 10.10
N LEU A 43 7.67 3.56 9.34
CA LEU A 43 7.09 3.59 8.00
C LEU A 43 5.62 4.01 8.03
N SER A 44 4.85 3.52 8.98
CA SER A 44 3.45 3.91 9.16
C SER A 44 3.28 5.34 9.65
N SER A 45 4.14 5.82 10.56
CA SER A 45 4.10 7.21 11.00
C SER A 45 4.42 8.15 9.85
N LEU A 46 5.41 7.83 9.01
CA LEU A 46 5.68 8.56 7.77
C LEU A 46 4.45 8.59 6.86
N PHE A 47 3.89 7.42 6.55
CA PHE A 47 2.72 7.30 5.67
C PHE A 47 1.55 8.15 6.16
N PHE A 48 1.06 7.93 7.38
CA PHE A 48 -0.12 8.64 7.89
C PHE A 48 0.15 10.12 8.16
N SER A 49 1.36 10.52 8.57
CA SER A 49 1.72 11.93 8.77
C SER A 49 1.64 12.73 7.47
N VAL A 50 2.15 12.18 6.36
CA VAL A 50 2.11 12.84 5.05
C VAL A 50 0.67 13.02 4.56
N PHE A 51 -0.15 11.98 4.68
CA PHE A 51 -1.56 12.09 4.28
C PHE A 51 -2.35 13.03 5.19
N LEU A 52 -2.08 13.04 6.50
CA LEU A 52 -2.65 14.01 7.42
C LEU A 52 -2.26 15.43 7.01
N ALA A 53 -0.99 15.67 6.66
CA ALA A 53 -0.52 16.98 6.18
C ALA A 53 -1.24 17.41 4.89
N VAL A 54 -1.43 16.51 3.91
CA VAL A 54 -2.21 16.79 2.69
C VAL A 54 -3.64 17.18 3.03
N ILE A 55 -4.29 16.46 3.96
CA ILE A 55 -5.66 16.75 4.37
C ILE A 55 -5.74 18.10 5.10
N LEU A 56 -4.83 18.39 6.03
CA LEU A 56 -4.79 19.68 6.73
C LEU A 56 -4.56 20.85 5.75
N LEU A 57 -3.69 20.67 4.76
CA LEU A 57 -3.48 21.67 3.72
C LEU A 57 -4.74 21.89 2.89
N ARG A 58 -5.44 20.83 2.46
CA ARG A 58 -6.74 20.94 1.77
C ARG A 58 -7.77 21.69 2.62
N MET A 59 -7.83 21.38 3.91
CA MET A 59 -8.75 22.05 4.83
C MET A 59 -8.43 23.53 5.02
N SER A 60 -7.15 23.86 5.20
CA SER A 60 -6.72 25.27 5.33
C SER A 60 -7.04 26.09 4.08
N ARG A 61 -6.98 25.49 2.88
CA ARG A 61 -7.35 26.14 1.62
C ARG A 61 -8.85 26.34 1.48
N PHE A 62 -9.64 25.43 2.02
CA PHE A 62 -11.10 25.60 2.06
C PHE A 62 -11.52 26.75 3.00
N VAL A 63 -10.79 27.00 4.09
CA VAL A 63 -11.14 27.99 5.11
C VAL A 63 -10.54 29.38 4.87
N ALA A 64 -9.37 29.49 4.24
CA ALA A 64 -8.64 30.76 4.10
C ALA A 64 -8.55 31.26 2.65
N SER A 65 -9.23 32.38 2.34
CA SER A 65 -9.23 33.05 1.04
C SER A 65 -7.95 33.85 0.70
N VAL A 66 -6.99 34.00 1.63
CA VAL A 66 -5.87 34.97 1.49
C VAL A 66 -4.47 34.32 1.40
N ARG A 67 -4.32 33.02 1.69
CA ARG A 67 -3.00 32.31 1.70
C ARG A 67 -2.90 31.19 0.65
N GLU A 68 -3.59 31.37 -0.48
CA GLU A 68 -3.92 30.32 -1.44
C GLU A 68 -2.71 29.76 -2.21
N VAL A 69 -1.75 30.59 -2.63
CA VAL A 69 -0.71 30.18 -3.59
C VAL A 69 0.39 29.32 -2.96
N ALA A 70 0.88 29.68 -1.77
CA ALA A 70 1.93 28.91 -1.09
C ALA A 70 1.40 27.55 -0.61
N ALA A 71 0.19 27.51 -0.04
CA ALA A 71 -0.46 26.27 0.37
C ALA A 71 -0.74 25.35 -0.83
N ALA A 72 -1.05 25.93 -2.01
CA ALA A 72 -1.20 25.19 -3.26
C ALA A 72 0.02 24.42 -3.68
N CYS A 73 1.15 25.13 -3.71
CA CYS A 73 2.40 24.57 -4.16
C CYS A 73 2.83 23.42 -3.23
N ILE A 74 2.69 23.60 -1.91
CA ILE A 74 3.02 22.58 -0.92
C ILE A 74 2.10 21.37 -1.05
N GLU A 75 0.79 21.56 -1.23
CA GLU A 75 -0.15 20.46 -1.43
C GLU A 75 0.21 19.65 -2.69
N ALA A 76 0.42 20.32 -3.82
CA ALA A 76 0.78 19.66 -5.07
C ALA A 76 2.07 18.84 -4.94
N ARG A 77 3.08 19.37 -4.22
CA ARG A 77 4.33 18.65 -3.92
C ARG A 77 4.10 17.42 -3.06
N LEU A 78 3.35 17.54 -1.97
CA LEU A 78 3.07 16.41 -1.08
C LEU A 78 2.24 15.34 -1.79
N VAL A 79 1.24 15.73 -2.59
CA VAL A 79 0.46 14.79 -3.42
C VAL A 79 1.36 14.04 -4.39
N LYS A 80 2.32 14.72 -5.04
CA LYS A 80 3.30 14.05 -5.90
C LYS A 80 4.21 13.10 -5.10
N ALA A 81 4.71 13.54 -3.94
CA ALA A 81 5.56 12.74 -3.07
C ALA A 81 4.84 11.50 -2.47
N THR A 82 3.50 11.48 -2.42
CA THR A 82 2.76 10.28 -2.00
C THR A 82 2.98 9.08 -2.93
N GLU A 83 3.48 9.28 -4.15
CA GLU A 83 3.84 8.18 -5.04
C GLU A 83 4.96 7.30 -4.45
N ALA A 84 5.95 7.88 -3.78
CA ALA A 84 6.96 7.11 -3.05
C ALA A 84 6.38 6.30 -1.89
N LEU A 85 5.28 6.75 -1.30
CA LEU A 85 4.63 6.08 -0.18
C LEU A 85 3.86 4.82 -0.61
N SER A 86 3.65 4.60 -1.90
CA SER A 86 3.01 3.39 -2.44
C SER A 86 3.82 2.11 -2.15
N LEU A 87 5.14 2.21 -1.99
CA LEU A 87 6.02 1.08 -1.68
C LEU A 87 5.98 0.68 -0.20
N VAL A 88 5.61 1.63 0.67
CA VAL A 88 5.70 1.50 2.14
C VAL A 88 4.93 0.28 2.68
N PRO A 89 3.65 0.04 2.33
CA PRO A 89 2.94 -1.14 2.82
C PRO A 89 3.61 -2.45 2.41
N VAL A 90 4.13 -2.55 1.19
CA VAL A 90 4.76 -3.78 0.71
C VAL A 90 6.07 -4.06 1.45
N ILE A 91 6.86 -3.02 1.72
CA ILE A 91 8.09 -3.13 2.52
C ILE A 91 7.76 -3.56 3.96
N ALA A 92 6.73 -2.96 4.58
CA ALA A 92 6.33 -3.31 5.93
C ALA A 92 5.78 -4.76 6.03
N ILE A 93 5.00 -5.20 5.03
CA ILE A 93 4.54 -6.59 4.93
C ILE A 93 5.71 -7.56 4.82
N LEU A 94 6.73 -7.22 4.02
CA LEU A 94 7.94 -8.02 3.89
C LEU A 94 8.66 -8.16 5.25
N MET A 95 8.86 -7.04 5.98
CA MET A 95 9.48 -7.05 7.31
C MET A 95 8.71 -7.91 8.32
N ILE A 96 7.38 -7.78 8.35
CA ILE A 96 6.52 -8.61 9.20
C ILE A 96 6.58 -10.07 8.76
N GLY A 97 6.50 -10.36 7.47
CA GLY A 97 6.56 -11.71 6.90
C GLY A 97 7.87 -12.43 7.24
N THR A 98 9.02 -11.78 7.06
CA THR A 98 10.33 -12.31 7.46
C THR A 98 10.37 -12.68 8.94
N ARG A 99 9.79 -11.82 9.78
CA ARG A 99 9.72 -12.12 11.20
C ARG A 99 8.78 -13.28 11.53
N LEU A 100 7.62 -13.36 10.87
CA LEU A 100 6.71 -14.49 11.04
C LEU A 100 7.38 -15.81 10.65
N ARG A 101 8.23 -15.80 9.63
CA ARG A 101 9.07 -16.96 9.28
C ARG A 101 10.09 -17.29 10.37
N ALA A 102 10.76 -16.29 10.93
CA ALA A 102 11.68 -16.51 12.06
C ALA A 102 10.95 -17.10 13.29
N VAL A 103 9.74 -16.63 13.59
CA VAL A 103 8.88 -17.16 14.67
C VAL A 103 8.45 -18.61 14.40
N GLN A 104 8.11 -18.94 13.15
CA GLN A 104 7.80 -20.32 12.74
C GLN A 104 8.95 -21.27 13.04
N LEU A 105 10.15 -20.90 12.60
CA LEU A 105 11.35 -21.75 12.72
C LEU A 105 11.86 -21.85 14.16
N ALA A 106 11.69 -20.79 14.96
CA ALA A 106 12.10 -20.78 16.36
C ALA A 106 11.11 -21.54 17.28
N GLY A 107 9.89 -21.82 16.81
CA GLY A 107 8.84 -22.44 17.62
C GLY A 107 8.34 -21.58 18.78
N ASN A 108 8.78 -20.32 18.88
CA ASN A 108 8.43 -19.39 19.95
C ASN A 108 8.17 -17.97 19.41
N ALA A 109 7.38 -17.17 20.14
CA ALA A 109 7.02 -15.82 19.73
C ALA A 109 8.19 -14.81 19.73
N LEU A 110 9.36 -15.22 20.26
CA LEU A 110 10.58 -14.42 20.35
C LEU A 110 11.52 -14.61 19.15
N GLY A 111 11.16 -15.48 18.19
CA GLY A 111 11.94 -15.71 16.98
C GLY A 111 12.33 -14.41 16.28
N ALA A 112 13.64 -14.24 16.06
CA ALA A 112 14.23 -13.04 15.48
C ALA A 112 14.94 -13.38 14.15
N PRO A 113 14.86 -12.48 13.15
CA PRO A 113 15.63 -12.63 11.92
C PRO A 113 17.13 -12.46 12.17
N PRO A 114 18.01 -12.95 11.27
CA PRO A 114 19.46 -12.77 11.40
C PRO A 114 19.83 -11.30 11.37
N ILE A 115 20.95 -10.94 12.00
CA ILE A 115 21.33 -9.54 12.24
C ILE A 115 21.53 -8.78 10.93
N TRP A 116 22.15 -9.39 9.91
CA TRP A 116 22.27 -8.80 8.57
C TRP A 116 20.91 -8.40 7.98
N ALA A 117 19.88 -9.24 8.14
CA ALA A 117 18.54 -8.92 7.69
C ALA A 117 17.92 -7.78 8.50
N GLN A 118 18.17 -7.71 9.82
CA GLN A 118 17.74 -6.59 10.65
C GLN A 118 18.36 -5.27 10.19
N LEU A 119 19.66 -5.26 9.86
CA LEU A 119 20.34 -4.09 9.29
C LEU A 119 19.70 -3.68 7.96
N CYS A 120 19.41 -4.63 7.07
CA CYS A 120 18.68 -4.34 5.84
C CYS A 120 17.27 -3.78 6.08
N MET A 121 16.57 -4.19 7.15
CA MET A 121 15.27 -3.61 7.51
C MET A 121 15.38 -2.13 7.91
N TYR A 122 16.38 -1.77 8.72
CA TYR A 122 16.63 -0.37 9.06
C TYR A 122 17.12 0.43 7.84
N GLY A 123 18.00 -0.15 7.02
CA GLY A 123 18.48 0.44 5.78
C GLY A 123 17.35 0.74 4.78
N ALA A 124 16.42 -0.20 4.57
CA ALA A 124 15.24 0.00 3.73
C ALA A 124 14.33 1.13 4.27
N THR A 125 14.20 1.22 5.59
CA THR A 125 13.42 2.28 6.25
C THR A 125 14.06 3.64 5.99
N LEU A 126 15.36 3.78 6.25
CA LEU A 126 16.10 5.02 5.99
C LEU A 126 16.05 5.42 4.51
N ALA A 127 16.23 4.47 3.59
CA ALA A 127 16.13 4.69 2.15
C ALA A 127 14.77 5.26 1.75
N CYS A 128 13.70 4.76 2.35
CA CYS A 128 12.34 5.25 2.12
C CYS A 128 12.17 6.70 2.58
N PHE A 129 12.70 7.06 3.77
CA PHE A 129 12.71 8.45 4.25
C PHE A 129 13.50 9.37 3.33
N VAL A 130 14.71 8.96 2.92
CA VAL A 130 15.56 9.74 2.00
C VAL A 130 14.85 9.95 0.67
N ARG A 131 14.24 8.90 0.10
CA ARG A 131 13.45 8.99 -1.14
C ARG A 131 12.31 10.00 -0.99
N PHE A 132 11.53 9.92 0.09
CA PHE A 132 10.42 10.84 0.35
C PHE A 132 10.90 12.30 0.49
N ILE A 133 11.97 12.53 1.25
CA ILE A 133 12.55 13.87 1.41
C ILE A 133 13.03 14.42 0.06
N ALA A 134 13.65 13.58 -0.77
CA ALA A 134 14.08 13.96 -2.10
C ALA A 134 12.91 14.35 -3.02
N ASP A 135 11.79 13.64 -2.96
CA ASP A 135 10.58 13.99 -3.72
C ASP A 135 9.99 15.33 -3.30
N VAL A 136 9.88 15.59 -1.99
CA VAL A 136 9.33 16.85 -1.45
C VAL A 136 10.22 18.07 -1.76
N SER A 137 11.54 17.87 -1.76
CA SER A 137 12.54 18.93 -1.95
C SER A 137 12.90 19.22 -3.41
N SER A 138 12.39 18.45 -4.37
CA SER A 138 12.54 18.74 -5.80
C SER A 138 11.77 20.02 -6.19
N VAL A 139 12.36 21.19 -5.91
CA VAL A 139 11.79 22.51 -6.14
C VAL A 139 11.90 22.89 -7.62
N ARG A 140 10.75 23.13 -8.29
CA ARG A 140 10.71 23.78 -9.60
C ARG A 140 10.25 25.22 -9.44
N HIS A 141 11.18 26.15 -9.24
CA HIS A 141 10.86 27.58 -9.34
C HIS A 141 12.08 28.41 -9.79
N SER A 142 11.86 29.23 -10.82
CA SER A 142 12.72 30.27 -11.39
C SER A 142 13.91 29.83 -12.25
N ASP A 143 14.07 30.55 -13.37
CA ASP A 143 15.03 30.42 -14.49
C ASP A 143 16.51 30.60 -14.11
N SER A 144 16.96 29.91 -13.06
CA SER A 144 18.34 29.97 -12.58
C SER A 144 19.05 28.63 -12.82
N GLU A 145 20.21 28.68 -13.48
CA GLU A 145 21.06 27.53 -13.79
C GLU A 145 21.49 26.72 -12.54
N VAL A 146 21.56 27.40 -11.39
CA VAL A 146 21.82 26.80 -10.07
C VAL A 146 20.68 25.88 -9.62
N GLN A 147 19.43 26.25 -9.88
CA GLN A 147 18.25 25.48 -9.48
C GLN A 147 18.09 24.18 -10.28
N ASP A 148 18.49 24.19 -11.55
CA ASP A 148 18.51 23.00 -12.40
C ASP A 148 19.56 21.98 -11.92
N THR A 149 20.71 22.47 -11.44
CA THR A 149 21.76 21.63 -10.85
C THR A 149 21.25 20.95 -9.57
N ILE A 150 20.61 21.71 -8.66
CA ILE A 150 20.04 21.18 -7.43
C ILE A 150 18.92 20.16 -7.74
N THR A 151 18.03 20.47 -8.67
CA THR A 151 16.92 19.57 -9.05
C THR A 151 17.45 18.25 -9.63
N THR A 152 18.48 18.32 -10.47
CA THR A 152 19.14 17.15 -11.04
C THR A 152 19.82 16.31 -9.95
N ALA A 153 20.48 16.96 -8.99
CA ALA A 153 21.08 16.28 -7.84
C ALA A 153 20.01 15.55 -7.00
N MET A 154 18.87 16.20 -6.71
CA MET A 154 17.77 15.59 -5.94
C MET A 154 17.13 14.40 -6.67
N ILE A 155 16.97 14.49 -8.00
CA ILE A 155 16.52 13.35 -8.82
C ILE A 155 17.53 12.20 -8.75
N GLY A 156 18.83 12.50 -8.78
CA GLY A 156 19.89 11.52 -8.57
C GLY A 156 19.79 10.84 -7.20
N VAL A 157 19.63 11.62 -6.13
CA VAL A 157 19.44 11.11 -4.76
C VAL A 157 18.21 10.21 -4.65
N ARG A 158 17.09 10.58 -5.30
CA ARG A 158 15.89 9.76 -5.34
C ARG A 158 16.14 8.40 -6.00
N HIS A 159 16.81 8.37 -7.14
CA HIS A 159 17.13 7.13 -7.85
C HIS A 159 18.10 6.25 -7.06
N THR A 160 19.15 6.83 -6.46
CA THR A 160 20.11 6.07 -5.64
C THR A 160 19.45 5.51 -4.38
N ALA A 161 18.61 6.30 -3.69
CA ALA A 161 17.84 5.82 -2.55
C ALA A 161 16.91 4.66 -2.93
N THR A 162 16.32 4.69 -4.12
CA THR A 162 15.43 3.62 -4.60
C THR A 162 16.21 2.35 -4.95
N ALA A 163 17.34 2.47 -5.63
CA ALA A 163 18.22 1.34 -5.91
C ALA A 163 18.68 0.66 -4.62
N PHE A 164 19.08 1.46 -3.63
CA PHE A 164 19.45 0.96 -2.31
C PHE A 164 18.27 0.28 -1.59
N LEU A 165 17.08 0.87 -1.65
CA LEU A 165 15.84 0.29 -1.09
C LEU A 165 15.54 -1.09 -1.70
N PHE A 166 15.65 -1.25 -3.02
CA PHE A 166 15.46 -2.55 -3.68
C PHE A 166 16.53 -3.57 -3.32
N LEU A 167 17.79 -3.15 -3.18
CA LEU A 167 18.86 -4.02 -2.72
C LEU A 167 18.60 -4.53 -1.29
N CYS A 168 18.17 -3.65 -0.37
CA CYS A 168 17.76 -4.05 0.97
C CYS A 168 16.56 -5.00 0.95
N CYS A 169 15.54 -4.73 0.12
CA CYS A 169 14.37 -5.61 0.00
C CYS A 169 14.78 -6.99 -0.55
N GLY A 170 15.65 -7.05 -1.56
CA GLY A 170 16.19 -8.30 -2.09
C GLY A 170 16.97 -9.10 -1.03
N ALA A 171 17.78 -8.42 -0.21
CA ALA A 171 18.48 -9.05 0.91
C ALA A 171 17.53 -9.59 1.98
N ILE A 172 16.44 -8.87 2.30
CA ILE A 172 15.41 -9.35 3.23
C ILE A 172 14.68 -10.58 2.66
N VAL A 173 14.33 -10.58 1.38
CA VAL A 173 13.74 -11.75 0.69
C VAL A 173 14.70 -12.93 0.73
N LEU A 174 15.96 -12.72 0.37
CA LEU A 174 17.00 -13.75 0.39
C LEU A 174 17.12 -14.35 1.80
N SER A 175 17.24 -13.50 2.82
CA SER A 175 17.27 -13.96 4.22
C SER A 175 16.04 -14.78 4.57
N THR A 176 14.87 -14.41 4.08
CA THR A 176 13.62 -15.10 4.41
C THR A 176 13.57 -16.51 3.81
N VAL A 177 14.15 -16.69 2.62
CA VAL A 177 14.25 -17.99 1.93
C VAL A 177 15.37 -18.84 2.53
N THR A 178 16.49 -18.24 2.91
CA THR A 178 17.67 -18.96 3.43
C THR A 178 17.63 -19.22 4.94
N MET A 179 16.66 -18.66 5.65
CA MET A 179 16.43 -18.92 7.07
C MET A 179 16.21 -20.42 7.34
N GLN A 180 17.08 -21.00 8.15
CA GLN A 180 17.00 -22.39 8.60
C GLN A 180 16.62 -22.45 10.07
N ALA A 181 15.94 -23.55 10.47
CA ALA A 181 15.69 -23.87 11.87
C ALA A 181 17.00 -24.28 12.55
N GLN A 182 17.07 -24.09 13.88
CA GLN A 182 18.25 -24.48 14.68
C GLN A 182 18.58 -25.98 14.59
N THR A 183 17.62 -26.81 14.17
CA THR A 183 17.77 -28.26 13.98
C THR A 183 18.44 -28.64 12.65
N GLY A 184 18.79 -27.67 11.79
CA GLY A 184 19.51 -27.88 10.52
C GLY A 184 18.67 -28.52 9.39
N ILE A 185 17.47 -29.03 9.68
CA ILE A 185 16.54 -29.53 8.68
C ILE A 185 15.71 -28.36 8.16
N SER A 186 15.89 -28.01 6.88
CA SER A 186 15.14 -26.93 6.23
C SER A 186 13.68 -27.36 6.02
N GLU A 187 12.79 -26.95 6.93
CA GLU A 187 11.35 -27.13 6.73
C GLU A 187 10.90 -26.28 5.51
N PRO A 188 10.16 -26.87 4.54
CA PRO A 188 9.77 -26.15 3.33
C PRO A 188 8.98 -24.89 3.66
N LEU A 189 9.17 -23.84 2.85
CA LEU A 189 8.41 -22.59 2.99
C LEU A 189 6.91 -22.88 2.81
N GLY A 190 6.08 -22.38 3.72
CA GLY A 190 4.63 -22.50 3.61
C GLY A 190 4.08 -21.84 2.32
N PRO A 191 2.95 -22.31 1.76
CA PRO A 191 2.38 -21.77 0.52
C PRO A 191 2.10 -20.27 0.56
N SER A 192 1.57 -19.77 1.67
CA SER A 192 1.27 -18.34 1.86
C SER A 192 2.54 -17.48 1.91
N MET A 193 3.66 -18.02 2.39
CA MET A 193 4.95 -17.31 2.40
C MET A 193 5.53 -17.20 0.99
N HIS A 194 5.52 -18.29 0.24
CA HIS A 194 5.92 -18.27 -1.18
C HIS A 194 5.10 -17.27 -1.99
N CYS A 195 3.78 -17.29 -1.84
CA CYS A 195 2.88 -16.35 -2.54
C CYS A 195 3.17 -14.90 -2.14
N THR A 196 3.36 -14.62 -0.84
CA THR A 196 3.68 -13.27 -0.36
C THR A 196 5.01 -12.77 -0.94
N LEU A 197 6.06 -13.59 -0.91
CA LEU A 197 7.37 -13.21 -1.46
C LEU A 197 7.30 -12.99 -2.98
N ALA A 198 6.58 -13.84 -3.72
CA ALA A 198 6.40 -13.68 -5.15
C ALA A 198 5.66 -12.37 -5.50
N LEU A 199 4.60 -12.05 -4.77
CA LEU A 199 3.86 -10.80 -4.97
C LEU A 199 4.71 -9.57 -4.62
N VAL A 200 5.44 -9.59 -3.51
CA VAL A 200 6.36 -8.51 -3.12
C VAL A 200 7.41 -8.28 -4.21
N LEU A 201 8.07 -9.34 -4.70
CA LEU A 201 9.06 -9.25 -5.78
C LEU A 201 8.44 -8.72 -7.07
N SER A 202 7.25 -9.18 -7.46
CA SER A 202 6.56 -8.69 -8.65
C SER A 202 6.24 -7.19 -8.55
N TYR A 203 5.82 -6.73 -7.37
CA TYR A 203 5.50 -5.32 -7.13
C TYR A 203 6.75 -4.43 -7.15
N LEU A 204 7.85 -4.90 -6.53
CA LEU A 204 9.14 -4.20 -6.57
C LEU A 204 9.69 -4.14 -8.01
N ALA A 205 9.57 -5.22 -8.78
CA ALA A 205 9.96 -5.26 -10.19
C ALA A 205 9.13 -4.27 -11.02
N GLU A 206 7.80 -4.24 -10.86
CA GLU A 206 6.92 -3.31 -11.56
C GLU A 206 7.26 -1.86 -11.21
N SER A 207 7.47 -1.55 -9.93
CA SER A 207 7.87 -0.20 -9.49
C SER A 207 9.24 0.20 -10.04
N GLY A 208 10.21 -0.71 -10.07
CA GLY A 208 11.54 -0.43 -10.59
C GLY A 208 11.55 -0.20 -12.10
N ILE A 209 10.81 -1.02 -12.85
CA ILE A 209 10.68 -0.85 -14.30
C ILE A 209 10.00 0.49 -14.61
N ARG A 210 8.91 0.83 -13.94
CA ARG A 210 8.23 2.13 -14.13
C ARG A 210 9.16 3.30 -13.85
N GLU A 211 10.03 3.20 -12.84
CA GLU A 211 10.99 4.26 -12.51
C GLU A 211 12.10 4.40 -13.56
N ILE A 212 12.61 3.28 -14.09
CA ILE A 212 13.62 3.27 -15.16
C ILE A 212 13.01 3.83 -16.46
N VAL A 213 11.79 3.40 -16.79
CA VAL A 213 11.03 3.84 -17.97
C VAL A 213 10.66 5.32 -17.88
N ALA A 214 10.38 5.83 -16.68
CA ALA A 214 10.07 7.25 -16.43
C ALA A 214 11.30 8.16 -16.34
N ALA A 215 12.52 7.62 -16.30
CA ALA A 215 13.74 8.43 -16.30
C ALA A 215 13.87 9.12 -17.67
N PRO A 216 13.79 10.47 -17.75
CA PRO A 216 13.82 11.16 -19.03
C PRO A 216 15.20 11.01 -19.67
N ARG A 217 15.21 10.49 -20.90
CA ARG A 217 16.35 10.65 -21.81
C ARG A 217 16.62 12.15 -21.95
N LYS A 218 17.80 12.57 -21.50
CA LYS A 218 18.36 13.89 -21.75
C LYS A 218 18.31 14.17 -23.26
N SER A 219 17.75 15.32 -23.64
CA SER A 219 17.83 16.01 -24.95
C SER A 219 16.60 15.93 -25.88
N ARG A 220 15.76 16.97 -25.85
CA ARG A 220 15.42 17.75 -27.06
C ARG A 220 15.01 19.17 -26.62
N LYS A 221 15.73 20.18 -27.11
CA LYS A 221 15.47 21.62 -26.91
C LYS A 221 13.99 21.92 -27.08
N MET A 222 13.39 22.63 -26.12
CA MET A 222 12.08 23.25 -26.25
C MET A 222 12.35 24.75 -26.29
N GLU A 223 12.19 25.36 -27.46
CA GLU A 223 11.99 26.82 -27.56
C GLU A 223 10.61 27.11 -26.97
N ASP A 224 10.57 27.98 -25.96
CA ASP A 224 9.34 28.35 -25.26
C ASP A 224 8.45 29.27 -26.14
N PRO A 225 7.12 29.13 -26.12
CA PRO A 225 6.24 30.18 -26.61
C PRO A 225 6.20 31.38 -25.65
N PRO A 226 5.97 32.61 -26.15
CA PRO A 226 6.15 33.83 -25.38
C PRO A 226 5.15 33.97 -24.22
N TYR A 227 5.68 34.42 -23.10
CA TYR A 227 5.02 34.66 -21.82
C TYR A 227 4.02 35.82 -21.93
N GLY A 228 2.72 35.55 -21.86
CA GLY A 228 1.72 36.62 -21.81
C GLY A 228 0.28 36.17 -22.02
N ALA A 229 -0.34 35.51 -21.04
CA ALA A 229 -1.77 35.61 -20.73
C ALA A 229 -2.09 34.75 -19.48
N VAL A 230 -2.10 35.38 -18.30
CA VAL A 230 -2.88 34.85 -17.18
C VAL A 230 -4.32 35.29 -17.41
N SER A 231 -5.17 34.34 -17.80
CA SER A 231 -6.63 34.53 -17.81
C SER A 231 -7.22 33.90 -16.53
N PRO A 232 -8.23 34.53 -15.91
CA PRO A 232 -8.85 34.01 -14.69
C PRO A 232 -9.54 32.67 -14.98
N ILE A 233 -9.34 31.73 -14.05
CA ILE A 233 -9.93 30.40 -14.03
C ILE A 233 -11.46 30.52 -14.19
N SER A 234 -11.96 30.09 -15.34
CA SER A 234 -13.37 29.79 -15.58
C SER A 234 -13.48 28.70 -16.65
N SER A 235 -14.40 27.76 -16.42
CA SER A 235 -14.73 26.53 -17.17
C SER A 235 -13.89 25.27 -16.90
N PRO A 236 -14.53 24.13 -16.57
CA PRO A 236 -13.89 22.87 -16.18
C PRO A 236 -14.01 21.80 -17.29
N ASP A 237 -13.38 21.97 -18.45
CA ASP A 237 -13.42 20.92 -19.49
C ASP A 237 -12.08 20.84 -20.21
N LEU A 238 -11.20 19.99 -19.70
CA LEU A 238 -10.09 19.44 -20.48
C LEU A 238 -10.14 17.93 -20.32
N GLU A 239 -10.76 17.35 -21.33
CA GLU A 239 -10.93 15.94 -21.63
C GLU A 239 -9.60 15.18 -21.46
N GLU A 240 -9.41 14.53 -20.31
CA GLU A 240 -8.40 13.49 -20.19
C GLU A 240 -8.88 12.25 -20.95
N ASP A 241 -8.16 11.87 -22.01
CA ASP A 241 -8.40 10.66 -22.80
C ASP A 241 -8.76 9.45 -21.89
N PRO A 242 -9.99 8.92 -21.96
CA PRO A 242 -10.55 8.02 -20.93
C PRO A 242 -10.05 6.57 -21.05
N LEU A 243 -8.99 6.34 -21.83
CA LEU A 243 -8.31 5.05 -22.02
C LEU A 243 -7.00 4.93 -21.21
N VAL A 244 -6.57 6.00 -20.52
CA VAL A 244 -5.31 6.04 -19.73
C VAL A 244 -5.52 5.72 -18.23
N LEU A 245 -6.76 5.42 -17.82
CA LEU A 245 -7.07 4.91 -16.49
C LEU A 245 -6.55 3.50 -16.10
N PRO A 246 -6.04 2.58 -16.96
CA PRO A 246 -5.75 1.22 -16.52
C PRO A 246 -4.37 1.04 -15.87
N THR A 247 -3.48 2.04 -15.91
CA THR A 247 -2.07 1.86 -15.47
C THR A 247 -1.88 2.03 -13.96
N ARG A 248 -2.75 2.76 -13.26
CA ARG A 248 -2.70 2.91 -11.78
C ARG A 248 -3.52 1.85 -11.03
N THR A 249 -4.51 1.23 -11.68
CA THR A 249 -5.38 0.22 -11.05
C THR A 249 -4.69 -1.12 -10.82
N SER A 250 -3.72 -1.50 -11.66
CA SER A 250 -2.98 -2.77 -11.47
C SER A 250 -2.12 -2.79 -10.20
N LEU A 251 -1.53 -1.64 -9.82
CA LEU A 251 -0.66 -1.51 -8.65
C LEU A 251 -1.41 -1.58 -7.31
N GLN A 252 -2.74 -1.46 -7.33
CA GLN A 252 -3.54 -1.28 -6.13
C GLN A 252 -3.91 -2.62 -5.48
N PHE A 253 -4.23 -3.66 -6.26
CA PHE A 253 -4.62 -4.98 -5.76
C PHE A 253 -3.53 -5.77 -5.00
N PRO A 254 -2.25 -5.79 -5.45
CA PRO A 254 -1.23 -6.65 -4.84
C PRO A 254 -0.97 -6.38 -3.35
N PRO A 255 -0.85 -5.11 -2.87
CA PRO A 255 -0.65 -4.83 -1.45
C PRO A 255 -1.71 -5.46 -0.55
N MET A 256 -3.00 -5.43 -0.92
CA MET A 256 -4.07 -5.96 -0.07
C MET A 256 -4.09 -7.48 -0.07
N LEU A 257 -3.76 -8.12 -1.19
CA LEU A 257 -3.59 -9.57 -1.26
C LEU A 257 -2.41 -10.03 -0.39
N CYS A 258 -1.27 -9.34 -0.46
CA CYS A 258 -0.11 -9.60 0.40
C CYS A 258 -0.46 -9.50 1.89
N VAL A 259 -1.21 -8.46 2.29
CA VAL A 259 -1.71 -8.30 3.66
C VAL A 259 -2.55 -9.51 4.08
N LEU A 260 -3.48 -9.96 3.24
CA LEU A 260 -4.33 -11.11 3.53
C LEU A 260 -3.50 -12.40 3.71
N LEU A 261 -2.52 -12.63 2.85
CA LEU A 261 -1.62 -13.79 2.94
C LEU A 261 -0.75 -13.75 4.20
N VAL A 262 -0.25 -12.57 4.59
CA VAL A 262 0.48 -12.40 5.86
C VAL A 262 -0.42 -12.54 7.09
N ALA A 263 -1.68 -12.12 7.02
CA ALA A 263 -2.65 -12.38 8.09
C ALA A 263 -2.93 -13.88 8.24
N ILE A 264 -2.99 -14.62 7.13
CA ILE A 264 -3.10 -16.08 7.12
C ILE A 264 -1.84 -16.73 7.71
N LEU A 265 -0.65 -16.25 7.33
CA LEU A 265 0.61 -16.70 7.92
C LEU A 265 0.59 -16.53 9.44
N LEU A 266 0.28 -15.32 9.92
CA LEU A 266 0.15 -15.04 11.35
C LEU A 266 -0.78 -16.03 12.05
N ARG A 267 -1.91 -16.39 11.42
CA ARG A 267 -2.88 -17.33 12.00
C ARG A 267 -2.41 -18.79 11.94
N ALA A 268 -1.78 -19.20 10.85
CA ALA A 268 -1.19 -20.53 10.71
C ALA A 268 -0.09 -20.75 11.76
N VAL A 269 0.76 -19.74 12.01
CA VAL A 269 1.76 -19.76 13.09
C VAL A 269 1.12 -20.00 14.45
N GLN A 270 0.03 -19.27 14.75
CA GLN A 270 -0.64 -19.38 16.04
C GLN A 270 -1.30 -20.75 16.27
N LEU A 271 -1.85 -21.35 15.22
CA LEU A 271 -2.59 -22.60 15.31
C LEU A 271 -1.71 -23.83 15.05
N GLN A 272 -0.45 -23.64 14.60
CA GLN A 272 0.44 -24.70 14.14
C GLN A 272 -0.25 -25.65 13.12
N LEU A 273 -1.11 -25.09 12.27
CA LEU A 273 -1.87 -25.84 11.27
C LEU A 273 -1.22 -25.68 9.90
N GLU A 274 -1.10 -26.81 9.20
CA GLU A 274 -0.77 -26.81 7.77
C GLU A 274 -1.93 -26.26 6.94
N THR A 275 -1.60 -25.46 5.92
CA THR A 275 -2.59 -24.92 4.98
C THR A 275 -3.18 -26.04 4.14
N ARG A 276 -4.52 -26.12 4.08
CA ARG A 276 -5.23 -27.11 3.26
C ARG A 276 -4.85 -26.97 1.77
N PRO A 277 -4.80 -28.07 1.00
CA PRO A 277 -4.31 -28.04 -0.39
C PRO A 277 -5.19 -27.19 -1.32
N TRP A 278 -6.51 -27.19 -1.15
CA TRP A 278 -7.42 -26.33 -1.92
C TRP A 278 -7.17 -24.84 -1.65
N ALA A 279 -6.81 -24.49 -0.41
CA ALA A 279 -6.49 -23.12 -0.04
C ALA A 279 -5.14 -22.71 -0.64
N ALA A 280 -4.15 -23.61 -0.61
CA ALA A 280 -2.87 -23.40 -1.26
C ALA A 280 -3.03 -23.19 -2.77
N PHE A 281 -3.83 -24.04 -3.45
CA PHE A 281 -4.14 -23.88 -4.87
C PHE A 281 -4.78 -22.52 -5.16
N ALA A 282 -5.74 -22.08 -4.34
CA ALA A 282 -6.34 -20.76 -4.46
C ALA A 282 -5.32 -19.61 -4.29
N MET A 283 -4.40 -19.73 -3.32
CA MET A 283 -3.33 -18.73 -3.12
C MET A 283 -2.40 -18.64 -4.33
N TYR A 284 -1.95 -19.79 -4.86
CA TYR A 284 -1.06 -19.82 -6.03
C TYR A 284 -1.76 -19.29 -7.28
N THR A 285 -3.00 -19.71 -7.54
CA THR A 285 -3.77 -19.23 -8.72
C THR A 285 -4.01 -17.73 -8.67
N THR A 286 -4.43 -17.18 -7.51
CA THR A 286 -4.59 -15.73 -7.33
C THR A 286 -3.27 -14.99 -7.52
N THR A 287 -2.16 -15.56 -7.04
CA THR A 287 -0.82 -14.97 -7.17
C THR A 287 -0.36 -14.90 -8.62
N VAL A 288 -0.47 -16.01 -9.36
CA VAL A 288 -0.13 -16.06 -10.78
C VAL A 288 -1.00 -15.10 -11.60
N ALA A 289 -2.29 -15.03 -11.32
CA ALA A 289 -3.18 -14.07 -11.98
C ALA A 289 -2.77 -12.61 -11.72
N THR A 290 -2.38 -12.29 -10.48
CA THR A 290 -1.91 -10.94 -10.11
C THR A 290 -0.59 -10.60 -10.81
N ILE A 291 0.36 -11.53 -10.86
CA ILE A 291 1.62 -11.37 -11.60
C ILE A 291 1.36 -11.18 -13.10
N ALA A 292 0.42 -11.93 -13.67
CA ALA A 292 0.03 -11.83 -15.07
C ALA A 292 -0.57 -10.45 -15.40
N GLN A 293 -1.34 -9.86 -14.49
CA GLN A 293 -1.83 -8.49 -14.63
C GLN A 293 -0.71 -7.44 -14.56
N ALA A 294 0.27 -7.62 -13.68
CA ALA A 294 1.45 -6.76 -13.58
C ALA A 294 2.35 -6.88 -14.82
N ALA A 295 2.52 -8.08 -15.38
CA ALA A 295 3.29 -8.28 -16.61
C ALA A 295 2.67 -7.49 -17.79
N ARG A 296 1.34 -7.51 -17.89
CA ARG A 296 0.61 -6.73 -18.91
C ARG A 296 0.80 -5.22 -18.72
N SER A 297 0.69 -4.70 -17.50
CA SER A 297 0.85 -3.25 -17.26
C SER A 297 2.25 -2.77 -17.66
N ILE A 298 3.26 -3.59 -17.42
CA ILE A 298 4.64 -3.35 -17.85
C ILE A 298 4.75 -3.40 -19.39
N TYR A 299 4.22 -4.43 -20.02
CA TYR A 299 4.23 -4.56 -21.48
C TYR A 299 3.60 -3.34 -22.16
N ALA A 300 2.43 -2.90 -21.67
CA ALA A 300 1.77 -1.70 -22.17
C ALA A 300 2.60 -0.43 -21.95
N ALA A 301 3.27 -0.30 -20.79
CA ALA A 301 4.12 0.86 -20.50
C ALA A 301 5.32 0.96 -21.45
N ILE A 302 5.92 -0.19 -21.83
CA ILE A 302 7.04 -0.24 -22.77
C ILE A 302 6.56 0.05 -24.19
N HIS A 303 5.47 -0.60 -24.63
CA HIS A 303 4.98 -0.45 -26.00
C HIS A 303 4.44 0.96 -26.28
N ASN A 304 3.78 1.60 -25.32
CA ASN A 304 3.28 2.97 -25.47
C ASN A 304 4.40 4.03 -25.61
N GLN A 305 5.67 3.70 -25.29
CA GLN A 305 6.78 4.63 -25.52
C GLN A 305 7.18 4.76 -27.00
N GLU A 306 6.81 3.80 -27.84
CA GLU A 306 7.28 3.75 -29.23
C GLU A 306 6.39 4.55 -30.21
N LEU A 307 5.24 5.06 -29.77
CA LEU A 307 4.34 5.88 -30.60
C LEU A 307 4.80 7.36 -30.64
N PRO A 308 5.24 7.88 -31.80
CA PRO A 308 5.63 9.28 -31.91
C PRO A 308 4.40 10.20 -31.80
N LYS A 309 4.46 11.19 -30.90
CA LYS A 309 3.44 12.24 -30.70
C LYS A 309 3.34 13.26 -31.87
N THR A 310 3.66 12.87 -33.11
CA THR A 310 3.63 13.75 -34.29
C THR A 310 2.35 13.64 -35.13
N SER A 311 1.28 13.03 -34.60
CA SER A 311 -0.01 12.91 -35.29
C SER A 311 -1.07 13.96 -34.86
N LEU A 312 -0.67 15.06 -34.22
CA LEU A 312 -1.57 16.14 -33.80
C LEU A 312 -1.22 17.49 -34.45
N LEU A 313 -1.13 17.50 -35.78
CA LEU A 313 -1.27 18.70 -36.62
C LEU A 313 -1.44 18.22 -38.07
N GLY A 314 -2.63 17.73 -38.40
CA GLY A 314 -2.98 17.29 -39.75
C GLY A 314 -4.12 16.28 -39.78
N ASP A 315 -5.25 16.71 -40.34
CA ASP A 315 -6.39 15.93 -40.85
C ASP A 315 -7.43 15.38 -39.86
N GLU A 316 -8.32 16.29 -39.44
CA GLU A 316 -9.76 16.04 -39.46
C GLU A 316 -10.23 15.78 -40.91
N ALA A 317 -9.92 14.62 -41.51
CA ALA A 317 -10.59 14.08 -42.71
C ALA A 317 -10.06 12.70 -43.15
N ALA A 318 -9.78 11.78 -42.22
CA ALA A 318 -9.63 10.37 -42.58
C ALA A 318 -10.00 9.52 -41.37
N GLY A 319 -11.13 8.80 -41.47
CA GLY A 319 -11.49 7.78 -40.47
C GLY A 319 -10.33 6.81 -40.28
N PRO A 320 -10.14 6.25 -39.06
CA PRO A 320 -8.96 5.47 -38.75
C PRO A 320 -8.84 4.30 -39.74
N ALA A 321 -7.74 4.27 -40.49
CA ALA A 321 -7.40 3.16 -41.36
C ALA A 321 -7.41 1.86 -40.54
N PHE A 322 -8.40 1.02 -40.83
CA PHE A 322 -8.69 -0.21 -40.12
C PHE A 322 -7.63 -1.25 -40.51
N SER A 323 -6.59 -1.43 -39.68
CA SER A 323 -5.75 -2.63 -39.76
C SER A 323 -6.47 -3.77 -39.02
N PRO A 324 -6.91 -4.83 -39.71
CA PRO A 324 -7.70 -5.92 -39.10
C PRO A 324 -6.93 -6.67 -38.00
N ASN A 325 -5.60 -6.54 -37.95
CA ASN A 325 -4.75 -7.19 -36.93
C ASN A 325 -4.73 -6.45 -35.58
N GLY A 326 -5.01 -5.13 -35.55
CA GLY A 326 -4.99 -4.34 -34.31
C GLY A 326 -6.27 -4.46 -33.47
N ALA A 327 -7.42 -4.73 -34.11
CA ALA A 327 -8.69 -4.95 -33.43
C ALA A 327 -8.70 -6.31 -32.68
N LEU A 328 -8.15 -7.34 -33.32
CA LEU A 328 -8.02 -8.68 -32.75
C LEU A 328 -7.05 -8.69 -31.55
N ASP A 329 -5.93 -7.97 -31.67
CA ASP A 329 -4.99 -7.79 -30.57
C ASP A 329 -5.65 -7.06 -29.38
N ARG A 330 -6.28 -5.91 -29.62
CA ARG A 330 -6.98 -5.14 -28.56
C ARG A 330 -8.09 -5.93 -27.86
N GLN A 331 -8.86 -6.73 -28.60
CA GLN A 331 -9.91 -7.57 -28.04
C GLN A 331 -9.35 -8.72 -27.21
N SER A 332 -8.31 -9.40 -27.69
CA SER A 332 -7.63 -10.48 -26.95
C SER A 332 -7.05 -9.98 -25.63
N LEU A 333 -6.46 -8.78 -25.65
CA LEU A 333 -5.95 -8.08 -24.48
C LEU A 333 -7.06 -7.78 -23.46
N GLY A 334 -8.25 -7.39 -23.92
CA GLY A 334 -9.42 -7.15 -23.06
C GLY A 334 -9.95 -8.42 -22.39
N VAL A 335 -10.09 -9.51 -23.16
CA VAL A 335 -10.55 -10.82 -22.66
C VAL A 335 -9.59 -11.37 -21.61
N PHE A 336 -8.28 -11.29 -21.85
CA PHE A 336 -7.27 -11.69 -20.88
C PHE A 336 -7.35 -10.88 -19.57
N TRP A 337 -7.53 -9.56 -19.66
CA TRP A 337 -7.69 -8.72 -18.49
C TRP A 337 -8.95 -9.07 -17.69
N ALA A 338 -10.08 -9.30 -18.35
CA ALA A 338 -11.31 -9.71 -17.71
C ALA A 338 -11.15 -11.09 -17.03
N ALA A 339 -10.54 -12.06 -17.73
CA ALA A 339 -10.31 -13.41 -17.21
C ALA A 339 -9.41 -13.42 -15.96
N THR A 340 -8.27 -12.71 -16.01
CA THR A 340 -7.37 -12.57 -14.84
C THR A 340 -8.05 -11.85 -13.69
N THR A 341 -8.88 -10.84 -13.97
CA THR A 341 -9.64 -10.10 -12.96
C THR A 341 -10.65 -11.01 -12.27
N CYS A 342 -11.46 -11.76 -13.03
CA CYS A 342 -12.38 -12.76 -12.48
C CYS A 342 -11.63 -13.80 -11.62
N CYS A 343 -10.47 -14.27 -12.08
CA CYS A 343 -9.64 -15.22 -11.34
C CYS A 343 -9.18 -14.65 -9.99
N ILE A 344 -8.74 -13.38 -9.94
CA ILE A 344 -8.32 -12.73 -8.69
C ILE A 344 -9.47 -12.61 -7.70
N TYR A 345 -10.67 -12.23 -8.15
CA TYR A 345 -11.83 -12.10 -7.27
C TYR A 345 -12.31 -13.46 -6.73
N VAL A 346 -12.47 -14.46 -7.61
CA VAL A 346 -12.85 -15.82 -7.20
C VAL A 346 -11.79 -16.40 -6.26
N GLY A 347 -10.52 -16.27 -6.62
CA GLY A 347 -9.40 -16.73 -5.80
C GLY A 347 -9.37 -16.07 -4.42
N THR A 348 -9.59 -14.76 -4.35
CA THR A 348 -9.65 -14.02 -3.07
C THR A 348 -10.82 -14.46 -2.20
N VAL A 349 -11.99 -14.73 -2.78
CA VAL A 349 -13.15 -15.29 -2.04
C VAL A 349 -12.79 -16.66 -1.47
N VAL A 350 -12.15 -17.54 -2.25
CA VAL A 350 -11.70 -18.85 -1.76
C VAL A 350 -10.64 -18.71 -0.66
N VAL A 351 -9.72 -17.75 -0.79
CA VAL A 351 -8.73 -17.46 0.27
C VAL A 351 -9.43 -16.95 1.54
N LEU A 352 -10.43 -16.08 1.45
CA LEU A 352 -11.22 -15.64 2.61
C LEU A 352 -11.98 -16.81 3.26
N LEU A 353 -12.61 -17.67 2.47
CA LEU A 353 -13.26 -18.90 2.95
C LEU A 353 -12.25 -19.85 3.60
N SER A 354 -11.02 -19.92 3.11
CA SER A 354 -9.96 -20.70 3.74
C SER A 354 -9.64 -20.24 5.15
N VAL A 355 -9.67 -18.93 5.39
CA VAL A 355 -9.42 -18.41 6.72
C VAL A 355 -10.58 -18.74 7.66
N ALA A 356 -11.82 -18.51 7.22
CA ALA A 356 -12.99 -18.91 7.99
C ALA A 356 -13.00 -20.44 8.26
N ALA A 357 -12.54 -21.24 7.31
CA ALA A 357 -12.47 -22.70 7.46
C ALA A 357 -11.34 -23.18 8.39
N MET A 358 -10.24 -22.44 8.52
CA MET A 358 -9.21 -22.70 9.53
C MET A 358 -9.76 -22.50 10.95
N GLU A 359 -10.77 -21.65 11.11
CA GLU A 359 -11.34 -21.30 12.42
C GLU A 359 -12.33 -22.35 12.95
N SER A 360 -13.02 -23.06 12.05
CA SER A 360 -13.95 -24.14 12.42
C SER A 360 -13.26 -25.37 13.02
N LYS A 361 -11.95 -25.55 12.83
CA LYS A 361 -11.22 -26.79 13.19
C LYS A 361 -10.24 -26.64 14.37
N GLY A 362 -10.36 -25.57 15.16
CA GLY A 362 -9.57 -25.41 16.38
C GLY A 362 -9.74 -26.61 17.34
N PRO A 363 -8.70 -26.98 18.12
CA PRO A 363 -8.73 -28.19 18.93
C PRO A 363 -9.60 -27.99 20.18
N SER A 364 -10.86 -28.41 20.14
CA SER A 364 -11.63 -29.04 21.25
C SER A 364 -13.11 -29.21 20.87
N PRO A 365 -13.67 -30.44 20.88
CA PRO A 365 -15.09 -30.70 20.63
C PRO A 365 -16.03 -30.50 21.83
N GLU A 366 -15.59 -29.93 22.97
CA GLU A 366 -16.41 -29.87 24.20
C GLU A 366 -16.78 -28.46 24.70
N VAL A 367 -16.62 -27.41 23.90
CA VAL A 367 -17.18 -26.09 24.22
C VAL A 367 -17.95 -25.56 23.01
N ALA A 368 -19.27 -25.61 23.11
CA ALA A 368 -20.23 -25.08 22.14
C ALA A 368 -20.24 -23.53 22.08
N SER A 369 -19.07 -22.91 22.03
CA SER A 369 -18.85 -21.52 21.65
C SER A 369 -17.46 -21.42 21.03
N SER A 370 -17.39 -21.39 19.70
CA SER A 370 -16.15 -21.32 18.91
C SER A 370 -15.15 -20.31 19.50
N PRO A 371 -13.85 -20.61 19.61
CA PRO A 371 -12.87 -19.64 20.10
C PRO A 371 -13.00 -18.37 19.25
N PRO A 372 -13.35 -17.22 19.85
CA PRO A 372 -13.75 -16.05 19.08
C PRO A 372 -12.63 -15.63 18.13
N LEU A 373 -13.03 -15.40 16.88
CA LEU A 373 -12.28 -14.67 15.87
C LEU A 373 -11.63 -13.44 16.52
N SER A 374 -10.30 -13.35 16.48
CA SER A 374 -9.60 -12.19 17.03
C SER A 374 -10.04 -10.93 16.31
N THR A 375 -10.14 -9.83 17.07
CA THR A 375 -10.63 -8.55 16.54
C THR A 375 -9.80 -8.08 15.34
N ALA A 376 -8.48 -8.25 15.40
CA ALA A 376 -7.59 -7.92 14.29
C ALA A 376 -7.91 -8.72 13.01
N MET A 377 -8.24 -10.01 13.11
CA MET A 377 -8.55 -10.82 11.93
C MET A 377 -9.87 -10.40 11.28
N LYS A 378 -10.91 -10.16 12.09
CA LYS A 378 -12.20 -9.64 11.63
C LYS A 378 -12.04 -8.31 10.89
N CYS A 379 -11.25 -7.39 11.46
CA CYS A 379 -10.97 -6.09 10.86
C CYS A 379 -10.26 -6.23 9.51
N VAL A 380 -9.19 -7.03 9.43
CA VAL A 380 -8.44 -7.24 8.18
C VAL A 380 -9.33 -7.91 7.12
N MET A 381 -10.06 -8.98 7.46
CA MET A 381 -11.01 -9.63 6.54
C MET A 381 -12.06 -8.65 6.02
N THR A 382 -12.66 -7.85 6.92
CA THR A 382 -13.70 -6.88 6.54
C THR A 382 -13.14 -5.83 5.60
N LEU A 383 -11.95 -5.30 5.89
CA LEU A 383 -11.27 -4.34 5.03
C LEU A 383 -10.89 -4.95 3.68
N THR A 384 -10.45 -6.20 3.64
CA THR A 384 -10.19 -6.93 2.39
C THR A 384 -11.47 -7.03 1.56
N VAL A 385 -12.57 -7.49 2.16
CA VAL A 385 -13.86 -7.62 1.46
C VAL A 385 -14.30 -6.27 0.90
N VAL A 386 -14.23 -5.20 1.69
CA VAL A 386 -14.64 -3.86 1.25
C VAL A 386 -13.75 -3.32 0.15
N TYR A 387 -12.44 -3.55 0.26
CA TYR A 387 -11.47 -3.18 -0.75
C TYR A 387 -11.84 -3.81 -2.10
N TYR A 388 -11.93 -5.15 -2.15
CA TYR A 388 -12.25 -5.87 -3.38
C TYR A 388 -13.65 -5.55 -3.90
N LEU A 389 -14.67 -5.45 -3.04
CA LEU A 389 -16.03 -5.09 -3.47
C LEU A 389 -16.10 -3.68 -4.07
N ALA A 390 -15.39 -2.71 -3.50
CA ALA A 390 -15.36 -1.36 -4.03
C ALA A 390 -14.68 -1.30 -5.41
N TYR A 391 -13.56 -1.99 -5.60
CA TYR A 391 -12.93 -2.09 -6.92
C TYR A 391 -13.79 -2.88 -7.92
N LEU A 392 -14.50 -3.92 -7.48
CA LEU A 392 -15.44 -4.64 -8.33
C LEU A 392 -16.56 -3.70 -8.80
N ALA A 393 -17.12 -2.87 -7.91
CA ALA A 393 -18.13 -1.89 -8.26
C ALA A 393 -17.60 -0.88 -9.30
N LEU A 394 -16.35 -0.43 -9.19
CA LEU A 394 -15.71 0.45 -10.18
C LEU A 394 -15.51 -0.24 -11.54
N VAL A 395 -15.08 -1.50 -11.54
CA VAL A 395 -14.91 -2.29 -12.78
C VAL A 395 -16.27 -2.49 -13.48
N VAL A 396 -17.31 -2.86 -12.73
CA VAL A 396 -18.67 -3.02 -13.25
C VAL A 396 -19.22 -1.69 -13.74
N GLY A 397 -19.03 -0.60 -12.99
CA GLY A 397 -19.43 0.74 -13.41
C GLY A 397 -18.74 1.18 -14.70
N ASN A 398 -17.47 0.83 -14.88
CA ASN A 398 -16.73 1.10 -16.11
C ASN A 398 -17.20 0.23 -17.29
N PHE A 399 -17.57 -1.02 -17.04
CA PHE A 399 -18.16 -1.88 -18.07
C PHE A 399 -19.52 -1.33 -18.53
N MET A 400 -20.32 -0.85 -17.59
CA MET A 400 -21.62 -0.22 -17.83
C MET A 400 -21.49 1.27 -18.19
N ARG A 401 -20.33 1.76 -18.65
CA ARG A 401 -20.09 3.20 -18.91
C ARG A 401 -21.10 3.80 -19.88
N HIS A 402 -21.55 3.05 -20.89
CA HIS A 402 -22.60 3.52 -21.81
C HIS A 402 -23.94 3.77 -21.13
N THR A 403 -24.20 3.11 -19.99
CA THR A 403 -25.42 3.27 -19.19
C THR A 403 -25.22 4.23 -18.01
N MET A 404 -24.04 4.22 -17.39
CA MET A 404 -23.74 4.97 -16.16
C MET A 404 -23.02 6.30 -16.39
N GLY A 405 -22.66 6.64 -17.63
CA GLY A 405 -22.09 7.94 -18.00
C GLY A 405 -20.80 8.27 -17.23
N SER A 406 -20.68 9.53 -16.79
CA SER A 406 -19.49 10.03 -16.06
C SER A 406 -19.38 9.58 -14.61
N TRP A 407 -20.43 8.95 -14.03
CA TRP A 407 -20.45 8.48 -12.64
C TRP A 407 -19.29 7.56 -12.31
N ALA A 408 -19.01 6.61 -13.19
CA ALA A 408 -18.01 5.57 -12.97
C ALA A 408 -16.59 6.15 -12.87
N VAL A 409 -16.29 7.17 -13.66
CA VAL A 409 -14.98 7.84 -13.68
C VAL A 409 -14.80 8.72 -12.45
N ASN A 410 -15.83 9.48 -12.07
CA ASN A 410 -15.80 10.38 -10.91
C ASN A 410 -15.72 9.60 -9.58
N SER A 411 -16.51 8.52 -9.45
CA SER A 411 -16.53 7.66 -8.26
C SER A 411 -15.21 6.93 -8.01
N ALA A 412 -14.48 6.59 -9.08
CA ALA A 412 -13.19 5.92 -8.96
C ALA A 412 -12.20 6.75 -8.15
N GLY A 413 -12.12 8.06 -8.40
CA GLY A 413 -11.21 8.95 -7.68
C GLY A 413 -11.52 9.03 -6.17
N GLY A 414 -12.79 9.14 -5.79
CA GLY A 414 -13.21 9.24 -4.40
C GLY A 414 -12.97 7.94 -3.60
N VAL A 415 -13.31 6.80 -4.21
CA VAL A 415 -13.14 5.47 -3.61
C VAL A 415 -11.65 5.11 -3.48
N GLN A 416 -10.85 5.34 -4.52
CA GLN A 416 -9.40 5.05 -4.51
C GLN A 416 -8.66 5.82 -3.41
N ARG A 417 -8.98 7.11 -3.23
CA ARG A 417 -8.37 7.92 -2.15
C ARG A 417 -8.69 7.38 -0.76
N SER A 418 -9.91 6.88 -0.55
CA SER A 418 -10.34 6.32 0.74
C SER A 418 -9.70 4.96 1.02
N LEU A 419 -9.49 4.15 -0.02
CA LEU A 419 -8.90 2.81 0.10
C LEU A 419 -7.36 2.80 0.11
N ALA A 420 -6.70 3.91 -0.24
CA ALA A 420 -5.24 4.02 -0.22
C ALA A 420 -4.63 3.73 1.17
N PHE A 421 -5.38 4.02 2.24
CA PHE A 421 -4.96 3.79 3.63
C PHE A 421 -5.09 2.33 4.10
N ALA A 422 -5.94 1.54 3.43
CA ALA A 422 -6.38 0.25 3.94
C ALA A 422 -5.24 -0.77 4.13
N PRO A 423 -4.28 -0.93 3.18
CA PRO A 423 -3.19 -1.89 3.36
C PRO A 423 -2.29 -1.54 4.56
N MET A 424 -1.87 -0.28 4.70
CA MET A 424 -1.02 0.15 5.83
C MET A 424 -1.73 0.01 7.18
N LEU A 425 -3.02 0.33 7.22
CA LEU A 425 -3.84 0.16 8.41
C LEU A 425 -3.93 -1.32 8.82
N CYS A 426 -4.13 -2.23 7.85
CA CYS A 426 -4.14 -3.68 8.11
C CYS A 426 -2.78 -4.21 8.59
N VAL A 427 -1.68 -3.73 8.00
CA VAL A 427 -0.31 -4.07 8.43
C VAL A 427 -0.09 -3.67 9.88
N MET A 428 -0.58 -2.49 10.29
CA MET A 428 -0.51 -2.06 11.70
C MET A 428 -1.32 -2.97 12.63
N MET A 429 -2.53 -3.39 12.22
CA MET A 429 -3.35 -4.32 13.00
C MET A 429 -2.67 -5.68 13.17
N ILE A 430 -2.05 -6.20 12.11
CA ILE A 430 -1.24 -7.42 12.12
C ILE A 430 -0.04 -7.24 13.05
N GLY A 431 0.67 -6.11 12.95
CA GLY A 431 1.81 -5.78 13.81
C GLY A 431 1.46 -5.69 15.29
N CYS A 432 0.30 -5.13 15.62
CA CYS A 432 -0.25 -5.06 16.97
C CYS A 432 -0.52 -6.45 17.55
N ARG A 433 -1.14 -7.34 16.77
CA ARG A 433 -1.33 -8.75 17.17
C ARG A 433 -0.02 -9.51 17.28
N LEU A 434 0.94 -9.25 16.39
CA LEU A 434 2.29 -9.81 16.48
C LEU A 434 2.98 -9.36 17.77
N ARG A 435 2.79 -8.10 18.21
CA ARG A 435 3.29 -7.59 19.50
C ARG A 435 2.63 -8.26 20.69
N ALA A 436 1.30 -8.41 20.70
CA ALA A 436 0.60 -9.12 21.75
C ALA A 436 1.16 -10.54 21.96
N MET A 437 1.43 -11.27 20.87
CA MET A 437 2.01 -12.61 20.98
C MET A 437 3.42 -12.63 21.60
N GLN A 438 4.26 -11.62 21.35
CA GLN A 438 5.62 -11.57 21.94
C GLN A 438 5.61 -11.45 23.45
N ILE A 439 4.60 -10.77 23.98
CA ILE A 439 4.46 -10.56 25.42
C ILE A 439 3.67 -11.70 26.08
N GLY A 440 3.39 -12.80 25.36
CA GLY A 440 2.66 -13.96 25.87
C GLY A 440 1.15 -13.77 25.94
N VAL A 441 0.60 -12.68 25.40
CA VAL A 441 -0.84 -12.39 25.42
C VAL A 441 -1.48 -12.79 24.08
N ARG A 442 -2.58 -13.54 24.13
CA ARG A 442 -3.27 -14.02 22.92
C ARG A 442 -3.88 -12.90 22.09
N ASP A 443 -4.56 -11.95 22.74
CA ASP A 443 -5.28 -10.86 22.08
C ASP A 443 -4.78 -9.48 22.55
N PRO A 444 -4.75 -8.46 21.66
CA PRO A 444 -4.42 -7.10 22.04
C PRO A 444 -5.32 -6.57 23.17
N PRO A 445 -4.88 -5.57 23.96
CA PRO A 445 -5.70 -5.01 25.03
C PRO A 445 -6.97 -4.34 24.48
N TYR A 446 -8.01 -4.24 25.31
CA TYR A 446 -9.36 -3.84 24.87
C TYR A 446 -9.41 -2.48 24.15
N TRP A 447 -8.67 -1.48 24.64
CA TRP A 447 -8.58 -0.16 23.99
C TRP A 447 -7.97 -0.23 22.59
N ALA A 448 -6.98 -1.10 22.38
CA ALA A 448 -6.41 -1.34 21.06
C ALA A 448 -7.41 -2.03 20.13
N GLN A 449 -8.17 -3.01 20.65
CA GLN A 449 -9.24 -3.66 19.90
C GLN A 449 -10.34 -2.68 19.49
N CYS A 450 -10.75 -1.77 20.39
CA CYS A 450 -11.69 -0.70 20.09
C CYS A 450 -11.15 0.21 18.98
N SER A 451 -9.88 0.62 19.07
CA SER A 451 -9.24 1.41 18.03
C SER A 451 -9.21 0.69 16.68
N MET A 452 -8.96 -0.63 16.66
CA MET A 452 -9.03 -1.43 15.43
C MET A 452 -10.43 -1.39 14.80
N MET A 453 -11.48 -1.59 15.60
CA MET A 453 -12.86 -1.57 15.12
C MET A 453 -13.28 -0.17 14.64
N VAL A 454 -12.91 0.88 15.37
CA VAL A 454 -13.21 2.28 15.00
C VAL A 454 -12.48 2.67 13.72
N ALA A 455 -11.21 2.26 13.56
CA ALA A 455 -10.46 2.48 12.32
C ALA A 455 -11.13 1.78 11.12
N THR A 456 -11.56 0.53 11.28
CA THR A 456 -12.32 -0.19 10.23
C THR A 456 -13.64 0.50 9.91
N ALA A 457 -14.42 0.88 10.91
CA ALA A 457 -15.69 1.59 10.73
C ALA A 457 -15.50 2.94 10.01
N ALA A 458 -14.45 3.68 10.33
CA ALA A 458 -14.11 4.93 9.66
C ALA A 458 -13.86 4.72 8.16
N VAL A 459 -13.08 3.69 7.77
CA VAL A 459 -12.85 3.36 6.34
C VAL A 459 -14.17 2.95 5.67
N LEU A 460 -15.00 2.14 6.33
CA LEU A 460 -16.31 1.74 5.79
C LEU A 460 -17.19 2.96 5.50
N ILE A 461 -17.26 3.90 6.44
CA ILE A 461 -18.02 5.14 6.29
C ILE A 461 -17.44 5.96 5.12
N GLN A 462 -16.12 6.12 5.02
CA GLN A 462 -15.49 6.85 3.92
C GLN A 462 -15.82 6.24 2.55
N VAL A 463 -15.73 4.92 2.40
CA VAL A 463 -16.06 4.25 1.14
C VAL A 463 -17.53 4.41 0.79
N LYS A 464 -18.44 4.20 1.76
CA LYS A 464 -19.88 4.41 1.55
C LYS A 464 -20.19 5.84 1.13
N CYS A 465 -19.66 6.83 1.86
CA CYS A 465 -19.83 8.24 1.53
C CYS A 465 -19.29 8.59 0.14
N SER A 466 -18.19 7.96 -0.28
CA SER A 466 -17.61 8.17 -1.62
C SER A 466 -18.53 7.70 -2.75
N LEU A 467 -19.27 6.62 -2.52
CA LEU A 467 -20.21 6.08 -3.50
C LEU A 467 -21.51 6.90 -3.54
N VAL A 468 -21.99 7.35 -2.37
CA VAL A 468 -23.21 8.16 -2.27
C VAL A 468 -23.01 9.57 -2.80
N SER A 469 -21.89 10.25 -2.46
CA SER A 469 -21.66 11.64 -2.88
C SER A 469 -21.77 11.84 -4.40
N GLU A 470 -21.29 10.88 -5.17
CA GLU A 470 -21.29 10.97 -6.63
C GLU A 470 -22.65 10.66 -7.25
N SER A 471 -23.49 9.85 -6.59
CA SER A 471 -24.87 9.62 -7.03
C SER A 471 -25.74 10.87 -6.85
N GLU A 472 -25.50 11.62 -5.77
CA GLU A 472 -26.23 12.87 -5.49
C GLU A 472 -25.76 14.02 -6.40
N LEU A 473 -24.45 14.10 -6.71
CA LEU A 473 -23.91 15.12 -7.62
C LEU A 473 -24.49 15.03 -9.04
N ILE A 474 -24.78 13.82 -9.51
CA ILE A 474 -25.47 13.62 -10.81
C ILE A 474 -26.91 14.08 -10.73
N THR A 475 -27.57 13.83 -9.60
CA THR A 475 -28.94 14.30 -9.35
C THR A 475 -28.98 15.83 -9.30
N GLU A 476 -27.96 16.48 -8.74
CA GLU A 476 -27.82 17.95 -8.76
C GLU A 476 -27.71 18.51 -10.18
N LYS A 477 -26.88 17.91 -11.05
CA LYS A 477 -26.75 18.35 -12.45
C LYS A 477 -28.05 18.23 -13.25
N LEU A 478 -28.96 17.36 -12.83
CA LEU A 478 -30.27 17.19 -13.44
C LEU A 478 -31.33 18.13 -12.85
N ASN A 479 -31.13 18.65 -11.63
CA ASN A 479 -32.10 19.47 -10.92
C ASN A 479 -31.47 20.79 -10.43
N ASP A 480 -31.57 21.82 -11.25
CA ASP A 480 -30.75 23.05 -11.21
C ASP A 480 -30.92 23.95 -9.96
N ARG A 481 -31.77 23.61 -8.96
CA ARG A 481 -32.14 24.54 -7.86
C ARG A 481 -32.38 23.98 -6.46
N ASP A 482 -32.10 22.71 -6.16
CA ASP A 482 -32.43 22.17 -4.83
C ASP A 482 -31.36 22.48 -3.77
N VAL A 483 -31.72 23.35 -2.82
CA VAL A 483 -30.96 23.61 -1.58
C VAL A 483 -30.74 22.31 -0.80
N ALA A 484 -31.68 21.36 -0.89
CA ALA A 484 -31.58 20.04 -0.27
C ALA A 484 -30.36 19.24 -0.77
N THR A 485 -30.08 19.27 -2.08
CA THR A 485 -28.95 18.54 -2.67
C THR A 485 -27.61 19.15 -2.25
N LYS A 486 -27.52 20.49 -2.23
CA LYS A 486 -26.33 21.20 -1.74
C LYS A 486 -26.06 20.90 -0.27
N LEU A 487 -27.11 20.86 0.55
CA LEU A 487 -27.01 20.49 1.96
C LEU A 487 -26.57 19.03 2.14
N ALA A 488 -27.07 18.11 1.31
CA ALA A 488 -26.69 16.70 1.33
C ALA A 488 -25.21 16.50 0.97
N VAL A 489 -24.73 17.13 -0.11
CA VAL A 489 -23.31 17.10 -0.52
C VAL A 489 -22.41 17.66 0.59
N LEU A 490 -22.79 18.79 1.19
CA LEU A 490 -22.04 19.38 2.31
C LEU A 490 -21.98 18.44 3.53
N LEU A 491 -23.10 17.80 3.87
CA LEU A 491 -23.19 16.86 4.98
C LEU A 491 -22.33 15.60 4.73
N ILE A 492 -22.34 15.07 3.51
CA ILE A 492 -21.49 13.93 3.14
C ILE A 492 -20.02 14.32 3.21
N LEU A 493 -19.65 15.51 2.72
CA LEU A 493 -18.29 16.01 2.80
C LEU A 493 -17.82 16.16 4.26
N ALA A 494 -18.65 16.75 5.12
CA ALA A 494 -18.39 16.86 6.55
C ALA A 494 -18.21 15.48 7.19
N LEU A 495 -19.07 14.51 6.86
CA LEU A 495 -18.98 13.14 7.36
C LEU A 495 -17.66 12.45 6.93
N ARG A 496 -17.20 12.66 5.69
CA ARG A 496 -15.91 12.12 5.22
C ARG A 496 -14.75 12.71 5.99
N TYR A 497 -14.78 14.00 6.31
CA TYR A 497 -13.74 14.63 7.10
C TYR A 497 -13.74 14.17 8.56
N VAL A 498 -14.91 14.05 9.19
CA VAL A 498 -15.03 13.47 10.54
C VAL A 498 -14.50 12.04 10.56
N ALA A 499 -14.89 11.21 9.59
CA ALA A 499 -14.40 9.84 9.47
C ALA A 499 -12.87 9.80 9.26
N SER A 500 -12.30 10.74 8.49
CA SER A 500 -10.84 10.85 8.35
C SER A 500 -10.14 11.21 9.67
N ALA A 501 -10.67 12.17 10.43
CA ALA A 501 -10.11 12.54 11.74
C ALA A 501 -10.14 11.35 12.70
N VAL A 502 -11.27 10.64 12.78
CA VAL A 502 -11.43 9.42 13.59
C VAL A 502 -10.43 8.34 13.17
N LEU A 503 -10.19 8.15 11.87
CA LEU A 503 -9.20 7.20 11.36
C LEU A 503 -7.79 7.55 11.86
N PHE A 504 -7.36 8.81 11.78
CA PHE A 504 -6.03 9.22 12.25
C PHE A 504 -5.87 9.10 13.77
N LEU A 505 -6.90 9.46 14.56
CA LEU A 505 -6.88 9.25 16.02
C LEU A 505 -6.75 7.75 16.35
N SER A 506 -7.47 6.90 15.62
CA SER A 506 -7.42 5.45 15.82
C SER A 506 -6.02 4.91 15.48
N VAL A 507 -5.43 5.34 14.36
CA VAL A 507 -4.06 4.96 13.98
C VAL A 507 -3.04 5.40 15.03
N ALA A 508 -3.16 6.63 15.56
CA ALA A 508 -2.29 7.10 16.63
C ALA A 508 -2.43 6.23 17.89
N ALA A 509 -3.66 5.86 18.27
CA ALA A 509 -3.90 4.93 19.37
C ALA A 509 -3.32 3.53 19.11
N LEU A 510 -3.35 3.02 17.88
CA LEU A 510 -2.71 1.75 17.53
C LEU A 510 -1.18 1.83 17.64
N MET A 511 -0.58 2.95 17.21
CA MET A 511 0.85 3.19 17.33
C MET A 511 1.30 3.24 18.79
N VAL A 512 0.56 3.96 19.62
CA VAL A 512 0.77 3.99 21.08
C VAL A 512 0.58 2.60 21.65
N SER A 513 -0.42 1.83 21.21
CA SER A 513 -0.62 0.46 21.67
C SER A 513 0.57 -0.45 21.39
N VAL A 514 1.18 -0.38 20.20
CA VAL A 514 2.37 -1.19 19.89
C VAL A 514 3.57 -0.78 20.75
N ALA A 515 3.76 0.52 21.00
CA ALA A 515 4.85 1.03 21.82
C ALA A 515 4.69 0.72 23.33
N TRP A 516 3.47 0.82 23.85
CA TRP A 516 3.18 0.79 25.29
C TRP A 516 2.63 -0.55 25.79
N MET A 517 2.57 -1.58 24.94
CA MET A 517 2.21 -2.94 25.37
C MET A 517 3.25 -3.48 26.36
N GLN A 518 2.87 -3.46 27.64
CA GLN A 518 3.62 -4.07 28.74
C GLN A 518 3.28 -5.57 28.86
N PRO A 519 4.24 -6.41 29.28
CA PRO A 519 3.95 -7.79 29.63
C PRO A 519 2.99 -7.81 30.81
N VAL A 520 1.90 -8.58 30.69
CA VAL A 520 1.00 -8.83 31.82
C VAL A 520 1.82 -9.66 32.81
N LEU A 521 2.29 -9.04 33.88
CA LEU A 521 2.74 -9.75 35.06
C LEU A 521 1.54 -10.60 35.52
N ALA A 522 1.66 -11.91 35.40
CA ALA A 522 0.76 -12.82 36.09
C ALA A 522 0.96 -12.57 37.59
N LEU A 523 0.02 -11.81 38.18
CA LEU A 523 -0.16 -11.71 39.62
C LEU A 523 -0.88 -12.94 40.13
#